data_AF-A0A954D865-F1
#
_entry.id   AF-A0A954D865-F1
#
_cell.length_a   1.000
_cell.length_b   1.000
_cell.length_c   1.000
_cell.angle_alpha   90.00
_cell.angle_beta   90.00
_cell.angle_gamma   90.00
#
_symmetry.space_group_name_H-M   'P 1'
#
loop_
_entity.id
_entity.type
_entity.pdbx_description
1 polymer ?
#
loop_
_entity_poly.entity_id
_entity_poly.type
_entity_poly.pdbx_seq_one_letter_code
_entity_poly.pdbx_strand_id
1 'polypeptide(L)'
;MIRLTTLASFVAATAIAQGQGGTSVPAGSVSGIWTASDSPFSIQGDLNVGFLEIEPGVEIVLEGNFEISVGGTLHAEGTESQPIRFQPITGTWKGLLFDHTQPGSRLHHCVIQGASQSGVRCFDSAPEIIDCIFESNSAPSSGVVPSTGLNSGGGGGGLRIFCTRPLDFELVGCTFSGNSSSVNGGGLRAILAGGHLTLVDCDFVGNGATSGGSCDRGGGGAFTNSDSTIRNCQFRGNACSASGSCSTVARGGGLFLGGGSNASIENTRFNNNVVSASESVPFGGGSATARGGGLAVVGSSADLVNCLISCNSTSASGSGTVKQASGLLVESSVVDIDHCTIARNGDDGIRGIGSSEISAINSIVWENASSGIAGSLGSGSITYTCVQGTPLFPGVGNINFNPAFEGTGCSCADLRISIGSPCVNAADPASESDVCFPPSWGGGPLGLDNPEAPDMGAFGGPLACNWSSTICPPPSAEFTRGDCNQDADLDVADAVASLDILFVGATSPDCDDACDANDDGGFDIADVVYLLEGLFSMGALPAPPSGQCGPDPTLDSLSCVAFDPCP
;
A
#
# COMPACT_ATOMS: atom_id res chain seq x y z
N MET A 1 24.07 11.51 -14.32
CA MET A 1 23.12 10.89 -15.28
C MET A 1 22.14 10.09 -14.43
N ILE A 2 21.26 10.82 -13.74
CA ILE A 2 20.33 10.33 -12.73
C ILE A 2 18.95 10.45 -13.39
N ARG A 3 18.21 9.34 -13.48
CA ARG A 3 16.86 9.32 -14.05
C ARG A 3 15.87 9.58 -12.90
N LEU A 4 15.19 10.72 -12.95
CA LEU A 4 13.94 10.95 -12.23
C LEU A 4 12.87 10.05 -12.87
N THR A 5 12.27 9.16 -12.09
CA THR A 5 11.02 8.45 -12.42
C THR A 5 9.92 9.04 -11.54
N THR A 6 9.21 10.03 -12.08
CA THR A 6 7.98 10.58 -11.50
C THR A 6 6.85 9.57 -11.64
N LEU A 7 6.29 9.10 -10.51
CA LEU A 7 4.95 8.52 -10.47
C LEU A 7 3.96 9.66 -10.69
N ALA A 8 3.54 9.88 -11.94
CA ALA A 8 2.38 10.68 -12.24
C ALA A 8 1.13 9.79 -12.13
N SER A 9 0.20 10.19 -11.29
CA SER A 9 -1.18 9.71 -11.21
C SER A 9 -1.86 9.92 -12.58
N PHE A 10 -1.70 8.97 -13.49
CA PHE A 10 -2.41 8.99 -14.77
C PHE A 10 -3.86 8.54 -14.56
N VAL A 11 -4.72 9.42 -14.03
CA VAL A 11 -6.14 9.40 -14.44
C VAL A 11 -6.20 10.11 -15.79
N ALA A 12 -5.63 9.49 -16.82
CA ALA A 12 -6.03 9.83 -18.17
C ALA A 12 -7.47 9.33 -18.34
N ALA A 13 -8.42 10.23 -18.13
CA ALA A 13 -9.65 10.18 -18.89
C ALA A 13 -9.24 10.37 -20.37
N THR A 14 -8.78 9.30 -21.02
CA THR A 14 -8.67 9.27 -22.47
C THR A 14 -10.08 9.47 -23.01
N ALA A 15 -10.39 10.70 -23.42
CA ALA A 15 -11.41 10.93 -24.41
C ALA A 15 -11.03 10.06 -25.60
N ILE A 16 -11.73 8.92 -25.76
CA ILE A 16 -11.61 8.08 -26.94
C ILE A 16 -12.05 8.97 -28.09
N ALA A 17 -11.07 9.53 -28.81
CA ALA A 17 -11.31 10.07 -30.13
C ALA A 17 -11.92 8.91 -30.93
N GLN A 18 -13.19 9.02 -31.29
CA GLN A 18 -13.81 8.14 -32.27
C GLN A 18 -13.16 8.42 -33.63
N GLY A 19 -11.94 7.90 -33.80
CA GLY A 19 -11.14 7.91 -35.01
C GLY A 19 -11.05 6.50 -35.57
N GLN A 20 -11.29 6.35 -36.87
CA GLN A 20 -11.36 5.09 -37.59
C GLN A 20 -10.03 4.32 -37.64
N GLY A 21 -9.64 3.62 -36.56
CA GLY A 21 -8.38 2.86 -36.51
C GLY A 21 -8.33 1.62 -35.59
N GLY A 22 -9.42 1.24 -34.91
CA GLY A 22 -9.41 0.11 -33.98
C GLY A 22 -9.93 -1.22 -34.57
N THR A 23 -9.54 -2.34 -33.95
CA THR A 23 -9.98 -3.69 -34.31
C THR A 23 -11.20 -4.11 -33.50
N SER A 24 -12.31 -4.45 -34.18
CA SER A 24 -13.51 -4.98 -33.55
C SER A 24 -13.38 -6.48 -33.30
N VAL A 25 -13.56 -6.92 -32.05
CA VAL A 25 -13.43 -8.33 -31.65
C VAL A 25 -14.78 -8.85 -31.12
N PRO A 26 -15.55 -9.61 -31.92
CA PRO A 26 -16.81 -10.20 -31.48
C PRO A 26 -16.58 -11.34 -30.47
N ALA A 27 -17.64 -11.74 -29.77
CA ALA A 27 -17.63 -12.87 -28.84
C ALA A 27 -17.08 -14.15 -29.48
N GLY A 28 -16.32 -14.94 -28.73
CA GLY A 28 -15.85 -16.25 -29.15
C GLY A 28 -14.36 -16.51 -28.93
N SER A 29 -13.82 -17.46 -29.68
CA SER A 29 -12.42 -17.87 -29.55
C SER A 29 -11.49 -16.90 -30.28
N VAL A 30 -10.39 -16.53 -29.62
CA VAL A 30 -9.36 -15.66 -30.18
C VAL A 30 -7.98 -16.31 -30.05
N SER A 31 -7.17 -16.13 -31.08
CA SER A 31 -5.75 -16.53 -31.12
C SER A 31 -5.00 -15.64 -32.10
N GLY A 32 -3.67 -15.60 -32.00
CA GLY A 32 -2.79 -14.87 -32.92
C GLY A 32 -1.94 -13.83 -32.18
N ILE A 33 -1.59 -12.77 -32.90
CA ILE A 33 -0.77 -11.66 -32.40
C ILE A 33 -1.62 -10.38 -32.50
N TRP A 34 -1.67 -9.61 -31.42
CA TRP A 34 -2.27 -8.29 -31.37
C TRP A 34 -1.16 -7.24 -31.34
N THR A 35 -1.17 -6.34 -32.32
CA THR A 35 -0.11 -5.33 -32.51
C THR A 35 -0.60 -3.94 -32.15
N ALA A 36 0.31 -3.05 -31.79
CA ALA A 36 -0.04 -1.65 -31.49
C ALA A 36 -0.66 -0.91 -32.69
N SER A 37 -0.35 -1.31 -33.93
CA SER A 37 -0.95 -0.70 -35.13
C SER A 37 -2.43 -1.04 -35.34
N ASP A 38 -2.90 -2.11 -34.71
CA ASP A 38 -4.29 -2.59 -34.79
C ASP A 38 -5.13 -2.15 -33.56
N SER A 39 -4.52 -1.39 -32.66
CA SER A 39 -5.09 -0.90 -31.40
C SER A 39 -5.96 0.36 -31.62
N PRO A 40 -7.04 0.57 -30.84
CA PRO A 40 -7.54 -0.29 -29.76
C PRO A 40 -8.27 -1.54 -30.27
N PHE A 41 -8.16 -2.64 -29.52
CA PHE A 41 -8.98 -3.83 -29.69
C PHE A 41 -10.28 -3.68 -28.89
N SER A 42 -11.40 -3.50 -29.58
CA SER A 42 -12.72 -3.29 -28.97
C SER A 42 -13.46 -4.61 -28.80
N ILE A 43 -13.64 -5.06 -27.56
CA ILE A 43 -14.19 -6.37 -27.23
C ILE A 43 -15.71 -6.28 -27.04
N GLN A 44 -16.44 -7.01 -27.88
CA GLN A 44 -17.91 -6.93 -28.01
C GLN A 44 -18.65 -8.12 -27.39
N GLY A 45 -17.93 -9.01 -26.70
CA GLY A 45 -18.51 -10.14 -25.99
C GLY A 45 -17.46 -10.94 -25.23
N ASP A 46 -17.91 -11.97 -24.51
CA ASP A 46 -17.00 -12.86 -23.78
C ASP A 46 -16.02 -13.54 -24.75
N LEU A 47 -14.74 -13.59 -24.36
CA LEU A 47 -13.66 -14.19 -25.15
C LEU A 47 -13.13 -15.47 -24.51
N ASN A 48 -12.70 -16.39 -25.38
CA ASN A 48 -11.93 -17.56 -24.98
C ASN A 48 -10.59 -17.59 -25.73
N VAL A 49 -9.50 -17.31 -25.02
CA VAL A 49 -8.14 -17.24 -25.57
C VAL A 49 -7.60 -18.65 -25.78
N GLY A 50 -7.23 -18.96 -27.02
CA GLY A 50 -6.44 -20.14 -27.37
C GLY A 50 -4.95 -19.89 -27.13
N PHE A 51 -4.25 -19.33 -28.12
CA PHE A 51 -2.90 -18.79 -27.97
C PHE A 51 -2.93 -17.34 -28.42
N LEU A 52 -2.70 -16.40 -27.52
CA LEU A 52 -2.70 -14.98 -27.85
C LEU A 52 -1.42 -14.31 -27.34
N GLU A 53 -0.72 -13.68 -28.26
CA GLU A 53 0.41 -12.81 -28.00
C GLU A 53 -0.04 -11.35 -28.18
N ILE A 54 0.29 -10.50 -27.23
CA ILE A 54 -0.09 -9.09 -27.22
C ILE A 54 1.19 -8.28 -27.08
N GLU A 55 1.48 -7.46 -28.09
CA GLU A 55 2.69 -6.65 -28.16
C GLU A 55 2.60 -5.39 -27.26
N PRO A 56 3.75 -4.77 -26.91
CA PRO A 56 3.78 -3.53 -26.14
C PRO A 56 2.90 -2.42 -26.71
N GLY A 57 2.24 -1.68 -25.83
CA GLY A 57 1.42 -0.51 -26.17
C GLY A 57 0.03 -0.82 -26.73
N VAL A 58 -0.38 -2.09 -26.76
CA VAL A 58 -1.74 -2.47 -27.16
C VAL A 58 -2.76 -2.05 -26.08
N GLU A 59 -3.77 -1.29 -26.49
CA GLU A 59 -4.99 -1.01 -25.74
C GLU A 59 -6.11 -1.99 -26.08
N ILE A 60 -6.75 -2.53 -25.06
CA ILE A 60 -7.85 -3.50 -25.11
C ILE A 60 -9.01 -2.92 -24.32
N VAL A 61 -10.11 -2.63 -25.01
CA VAL A 61 -11.23 -1.91 -24.44
C VAL A 61 -12.49 -2.74 -24.46
N LEU A 62 -13.10 -2.95 -23.29
CA LEU A 62 -14.29 -3.79 -23.13
C LEU A 62 -15.55 -2.93 -23.32
N GLU A 63 -16.38 -3.24 -24.32
CA GLU A 63 -17.62 -2.50 -24.61
C GLU A 63 -18.77 -2.84 -23.64
N GLY A 64 -18.59 -3.82 -22.76
CA GLY A 64 -19.59 -4.28 -21.83
C GLY A 64 -19.00 -5.16 -20.73
N ASN A 65 -19.89 -5.73 -19.91
CA ASN A 65 -19.48 -6.54 -18.76
C ASN A 65 -19.05 -7.97 -19.18
N PHE A 66 -17.99 -8.05 -19.96
CA PHE A 66 -17.48 -9.27 -20.58
C PHE A 66 -16.27 -9.84 -19.85
N GLU A 67 -16.07 -11.15 -19.98
CA GLU A 67 -14.93 -11.90 -19.43
C GLU A 67 -13.96 -12.27 -20.56
N ILE A 68 -12.66 -12.22 -20.26
CA ILE A 68 -11.63 -12.83 -21.11
C ILE A 68 -11.13 -14.09 -20.38
N SER A 69 -11.62 -15.24 -20.82
CA SER A 69 -11.21 -16.54 -20.31
C SER A 69 -9.98 -17.04 -21.05
N VAL A 70 -8.96 -17.49 -20.33
CA VAL A 70 -7.74 -18.06 -20.92
C VAL A 70 -7.86 -19.59 -20.96
N GLY A 71 -8.24 -20.13 -22.12
CA GLY A 71 -8.36 -21.56 -22.35
C GLY A 71 -7.05 -22.25 -22.74
N GLY A 72 -6.09 -21.51 -23.33
CA GLY A 72 -4.72 -21.96 -23.58
C GLY A 72 -3.69 -21.08 -22.87
N THR A 73 -2.90 -20.30 -23.63
CA THR A 73 -1.90 -19.38 -23.05
C THR A 73 -2.09 -17.95 -23.55
N LEU A 74 -1.85 -17.01 -22.64
CA LEU A 74 -1.86 -15.58 -22.91
C LEU A 74 -0.47 -15.02 -22.63
N HIS A 75 0.19 -14.45 -23.63
CA HIS A 75 1.44 -13.73 -23.49
C HIS A 75 1.16 -12.24 -23.72
N ALA A 76 0.95 -11.49 -22.64
CA ALA A 76 0.85 -10.05 -22.69
C ALA A 76 2.16 -9.47 -22.17
N GLU A 77 3.06 -9.09 -23.09
CA GLU A 77 4.42 -8.64 -22.78
C GLU A 77 4.55 -7.15 -23.11
N GLY A 78 4.15 -6.29 -22.17
CA GLY A 78 4.31 -4.84 -22.27
C GLY A 78 5.73 -4.38 -21.94
N THR A 79 5.93 -3.06 -21.90
CA THR A 79 7.14 -2.44 -21.32
C THR A 79 6.76 -1.27 -20.42
N GLU A 80 7.67 -0.83 -19.55
CA GLU A 80 7.49 0.38 -18.73
C GLU A 80 7.01 1.59 -19.56
N SER A 81 7.61 1.81 -20.74
CA SER A 81 7.25 2.92 -21.63
C SER A 81 5.98 2.70 -22.47
N GLN A 82 5.60 1.44 -22.66
CA GLN A 82 4.48 1.05 -23.52
C GLN A 82 3.74 -0.13 -22.88
N PRO A 83 2.99 0.12 -21.79
CA PRO A 83 2.26 -0.94 -21.12
C PRO A 83 1.05 -1.39 -21.95
N ILE A 84 0.63 -2.63 -21.75
CA ILE A 84 -0.61 -3.18 -22.33
C ILE A 84 -1.76 -2.81 -21.41
N ARG A 85 -2.86 -2.27 -21.92
CA ARG A 85 -3.98 -1.78 -21.10
C ARG A 85 -5.26 -2.59 -21.33
N PHE A 86 -5.83 -3.13 -20.26
CA PHE A 86 -7.16 -3.75 -20.22
C PHE A 86 -8.10 -2.86 -19.42
N GLN A 87 -9.09 -2.25 -20.07
CA GLN A 87 -10.01 -1.30 -19.43
C GLN A 87 -11.42 -1.33 -20.04
N PRO A 88 -12.48 -1.01 -19.29
CA PRO A 88 -13.81 -0.84 -19.88
C PRO A 88 -13.91 0.50 -20.64
N ILE A 89 -14.72 0.55 -21.71
CA ILE A 89 -15.10 1.85 -22.33
C ILE A 89 -15.99 2.62 -21.35
N THR A 90 -16.98 1.91 -20.79
CA THR A 90 -17.93 2.43 -19.79
C THR A 90 -18.27 1.34 -18.80
N GLY A 91 -18.56 1.72 -17.55
CA GLY A 91 -18.97 0.76 -16.53
C GLY A 91 -17.84 -0.16 -16.11
N THR A 92 -18.09 -1.46 -16.08
CA THR A 92 -17.14 -2.48 -15.64
C THR A 92 -17.11 -3.67 -16.58
N TRP A 93 -16.04 -4.46 -16.47
CA TRP A 93 -15.90 -5.76 -17.12
C TRP A 93 -15.64 -6.86 -16.09
N LYS A 94 -15.61 -8.13 -16.48
CA LYS A 94 -15.45 -9.23 -15.52
C LYS A 94 -13.98 -9.54 -15.18
N GLY A 95 -13.00 -8.95 -15.85
CA GLY A 95 -11.58 -9.27 -15.63
C GLY A 95 -11.09 -10.48 -16.45
N LEU A 96 -9.81 -10.83 -16.26
CA LEU A 96 -9.18 -12.02 -16.85
C LEU A 96 -9.44 -13.25 -15.97
N LEU A 97 -9.71 -14.39 -16.60
CA LEU A 97 -9.93 -15.67 -15.92
C LEU A 97 -8.93 -16.72 -16.38
N PHE A 98 -8.09 -17.19 -15.46
CA PHE A 98 -7.26 -18.39 -15.59
C PHE A 98 -7.86 -19.49 -14.74
N ASP A 99 -8.43 -20.51 -15.37
CA ASP A 99 -9.10 -21.61 -14.68
C ASP A 99 -8.55 -22.96 -15.16
N HIS A 100 -7.75 -23.61 -14.32
CA HIS A 100 -7.04 -24.85 -14.61
C HIS A 100 -6.22 -24.81 -15.91
N THR A 101 -5.52 -23.71 -16.16
CA THR A 101 -4.75 -23.50 -17.39
C THR A 101 -3.44 -24.29 -17.39
N GLN A 102 -2.91 -24.57 -18.59
CA GLN A 102 -1.54 -25.07 -18.71
C GLN A 102 -0.54 -23.97 -18.27
N PRO A 103 0.63 -24.34 -17.72
CA PRO A 103 1.70 -23.38 -17.46
C PRO A 103 2.16 -22.68 -18.73
N GLY A 104 2.54 -21.40 -18.64
CA GLY A 104 3.16 -20.65 -19.74
C GLY A 104 2.58 -19.26 -20.01
N SER A 105 1.42 -18.92 -19.42
CA SER A 105 0.88 -17.57 -19.54
C SER A 105 1.72 -16.53 -18.78
N ARG A 106 1.83 -15.33 -19.36
CA ARG A 106 2.63 -14.21 -18.87
C ARG A 106 1.84 -12.91 -18.96
N LEU A 107 1.88 -12.14 -17.89
CA LEU A 107 1.39 -10.77 -17.81
C LEU A 107 2.56 -9.92 -17.31
N HIS A 108 3.20 -9.18 -18.23
CA HIS A 108 4.31 -8.28 -17.93
C HIS A 108 3.92 -6.86 -18.30
N HIS A 109 4.18 -5.88 -17.43
CA HIS A 109 3.86 -4.46 -17.68
C HIS A 109 2.42 -4.22 -18.20
N CYS A 110 1.46 -4.94 -17.62
CA CYS A 110 0.05 -4.80 -17.94
C CYS A 110 -0.64 -3.87 -16.94
N VAL A 111 -1.52 -3.00 -17.42
CA VAL A 111 -2.48 -2.25 -16.60
C VAL A 111 -3.84 -2.91 -16.74
N ILE A 112 -4.40 -3.37 -15.63
CA ILE A 112 -5.67 -4.08 -15.56
C ILE A 112 -6.59 -3.28 -14.66
N GLN A 113 -7.58 -2.62 -15.25
CA GLN A 113 -8.37 -1.59 -14.58
C GLN A 113 -9.88 -1.81 -14.70
N GLY A 114 -10.63 -1.52 -13.64
CA GLY A 114 -12.09 -1.39 -13.70
C GLY A 114 -12.87 -2.71 -13.83
N ALA A 115 -12.27 -3.84 -13.44
CA ALA A 115 -12.97 -5.12 -13.40
C ALA A 115 -13.93 -5.20 -12.19
N SER A 116 -14.97 -6.02 -12.30
CA SER A 116 -16.04 -6.20 -11.31
C SER A 116 -16.07 -7.56 -10.64
N GLN A 117 -15.20 -8.48 -11.06
CA GLN A 117 -15.08 -9.82 -10.47
C GLN A 117 -13.66 -10.16 -10.00
N SER A 118 -12.83 -9.15 -9.72
CA SER A 118 -11.36 -9.16 -9.70
C SER A 118 -10.75 -8.81 -11.06
N GLY A 119 -9.66 -8.04 -11.07
CA GLY A 119 -8.87 -7.77 -12.28
C GLY A 119 -8.39 -9.07 -12.94
N VAL A 120 -7.82 -9.96 -12.13
CA VAL A 120 -7.44 -11.32 -12.54
C VAL A 120 -7.95 -12.34 -11.52
N ARG A 121 -8.51 -13.44 -12.02
CA ARG A 121 -8.84 -14.64 -11.23
C ARG A 121 -7.97 -15.81 -11.70
N CYS A 122 -7.27 -16.42 -10.75
CA CYS A 122 -6.44 -17.60 -10.94
C CYS A 122 -6.99 -18.74 -10.09
N PHE A 123 -7.59 -19.73 -10.75
CA PHE A 123 -8.01 -20.98 -10.14
C PHE A 123 -7.07 -22.08 -10.58
N ASP A 124 -6.30 -22.62 -9.64
CA ASP A 124 -5.43 -23.76 -9.89
C ASP A 124 -4.50 -23.54 -11.11
N SER A 125 -4.08 -22.29 -11.28
CA SER A 125 -3.31 -21.74 -12.40
C SER A 125 -2.37 -20.67 -11.85
N ALA A 126 -1.14 -20.62 -12.33
CA ALA A 126 -0.13 -19.65 -11.92
C ALA A 126 0.51 -19.01 -13.16
N PRO A 127 -0.14 -18.00 -13.77
CA PRO A 127 0.54 -17.17 -14.77
C PRO A 127 1.70 -16.41 -14.10
N GLU A 128 2.74 -16.15 -14.87
CA GLU A 128 3.82 -15.25 -14.44
C GLU A 128 3.31 -13.80 -14.48
N ILE A 129 3.35 -13.08 -13.37
CA ILE A 129 2.85 -11.70 -13.28
C ILE A 129 3.98 -10.82 -12.72
N ILE A 130 4.47 -9.93 -13.58
CA ILE A 130 5.62 -9.06 -13.28
C ILE A 130 5.28 -7.63 -13.70
N ASP A 131 5.63 -6.65 -12.88
CA ASP A 131 5.50 -5.21 -13.15
C ASP A 131 4.10 -4.79 -13.62
N CYS A 132 3.07 -5.49 -13.15
CA CYS A 132 1.68 -5.21 -13.52
C CYS A 132 1.01 -4.24 -12.54
N ILE A 133 0.10 -3.43 -13.06
CA ILE A 133 -0.74 -2.51 -12.29
C ILE A 133 -2.18 -3.03 -12.29
N PHE A 134 -2.70 -3.28 -11.09
CA PHE A 134 -4.10 -3.60 -10.84
C PHE A 134 -4.76 -2.39 -10.21
N GLU A 135 -5.65 -1.71 -10.94
CA GLU A 135 -6.22 -0.44 -10.49
C GLU A 135 -7.74 -0.44 -10.47
N SER A 136 -8.34 0.08 -9.39
CA SER A 136 -9.79 0.34 -9.32
C SER A 136 -10.65 -0.88 -9.67
N ASN A 137 -10.15 -2.09 -9.43
CA ASN A 137 -10.90 -3.31 -9.64
C ASN A 137 -11.71 -3.66 -8.39
N SER A 138 -12.81 -4.37 -8.56
CA SER A 138 -13.69 -4.78 -7.47
C SER A 138 -14.00 -6.27 -7.51
N ALA A 139 -14.25 -6.87 -6.34
CA ALA A 139 -14.64 -8.27 -6.21
C ALA A 139 -15.97 -8.45 -5.44
N PRO A 140 -16.88 -9.31 -5.94
CA PRO A 140 -18.16 -9.59 -5.32
C PRO A 140 -18.02 -10.47 -4.08
N SER A 141 -19.13 -10.61 -3.32
CA SER A 141 -19.13 -11.27 -2.00
C SER A 141 -19.06 -12.79 -2.10
N SER A 142 -19.33 -13.32 -3.27
CA SER A 142 -19.31 -14.74 -3.58
C SER A 142 -18.69 -14.98 -4.94
N GLY A 143 -18.23 -16.20 -5.15
CA GLY A 143 -17.60 -16.62 -6.38
C GLY A 143 -17.42 -18.13 -6.35
N VAL A 144 -17.61 -18.72 -7.53
CA VAL A 144 -17.38 -20.14 -7.78
C VAL A 144 -16.24 -20.27 -8.77
N VAL A 145 -15.50 -21.37 -8.68
CA VAL A 145 -14.57 -21.78 -9.73
C VAL A 145 -15.41 -22.25 -10.93
N PRO A 146 -15.34 -21.57 -12.10
CA PRO A 146 -16.24 -21.88 -13.22
C PRO A 146 -16.17 -23.33 -13.71
N SER A 147 -14.97 -23.91 -13.80
CA SER A 147 -14.73 -25.26 -14.30
C SER A 147 -15.26 -26.38 -13.40
N THR A 148 -15.29 -26.16 -12.08
CA THR A 148 -15.61 -27.20 -11.10
C THR A 148 -16.89 -26.93 -10.30
N GLY A 149 -17.39 -25.69 -10.33
CA GLY A 149 -18.48 -25.23 -9.47
C GLY A 149 -18.11 -25.14 -7.99
N LEU A 150 -16.82 -25.31 -7.64
CA LEU A 150 -16.36 -25.23 -6.25
C LEU A 150 -16.56 -23.82 -5.71
N ASN A 151 -17.10 -23.70 -4.51
CA ASN A 151 -17.19 -22.42 -3.81
C ASN A 151 -15.80 -22.04 -3.32
N SER A 152 -15.22 -21.00 -3.93
CA SER A 152 -13.91 -20.47 -3.58
C SER A 152 -14.01 -19.19 -2.71
N GLY A 153 -15.23 -18.74 -2.41
CA GLY A 153 -15.54 -17.45 -1.76
C GLY A 153 -15.62 -16.29 -2.76
N GLY A 154 -15.66 -15.04 -2.27
CA GLY A 154 -15.29 -13.84 -3.04
C GLY A 154 -13.86 -13.40 -2.70
N GLY A 155 -13.50 -12.15 -3.01
CA GLY A 155 -12.22 -11.56 -2.55
C GLY A 155 -11.22 -11.20 -3.63
N GLY A 156 -10.22 -10.38 -3.29
CA GLY A 156 -9.09 -10.05 -4.15
C GLY A 156 -9.46 -9.10 -5.29
N GLY A 157 -9.83 -7.85 -4.98
CA GLY A 157 -10.28 -6.88 -5.98
C GLY A 157 -9.33 -6.74 -7.17
N GLY A 158 -8.02 -6.64 -6.94
CA GLY A 158 -7.03 -6.67 -8.01
C GLY A 158 -6.77 -8.08 -8.53
N LEU A 159 -6.31 -8.96 -7.64
CA LEU A 159 -5.96 -10.35 -7.97
C LEU A 159 -6.54 -11.33 -6.96
N ARG A 160 -7.09 -12.41 -7.49
CA ARG A 160 -7.63 -13.51 -6.70
C ARG A 160 -6.97 -14.82 -7.08
N ILE A 161 -6.31 -15.45 -6.12
CA ILE A 161 -5.63 -16.75 -6.27
C ILE A 161 -6.35 -17.77 -5.39
N PHE A 162 -6.76 -18.89 -5.99
CA PHE A 162 -7.34 -20.02 -5.27
C PHE A 162 -6.88 -21.34 -5.90
N CYS A 163 -6.02 -22.05 -5.19
CA CYS A 163 -5.46 -23.32 -5.60
C CYS A 163 -5.89 -24.43 -4.63
N THR A 164 -6.37 -25.54 -5.18
CA THR A 164 -6.78 -26.74 -4.45
C THR A 164 -5.68 -27.79 -4.39
N ARG A 165 -4.58 -27.56 -5.11
CA ARG A 165 -3.36 -28.36 -5.09
C ARG A 165 -2.14 -27.49 -4.73
N PRO A 166 -1.03 -28.10 -4.29
CA PRO A 166 0.23 -27.39 -4.11
C PRO A 166 0.65 -26.71 -5.41
N LEU A 167 0.72 -25.39 -5.38
CA LEU A 167 1.13 -24.55 -6.49
C LEU A 167 1.72 -23.27 -5.91
N ASP A 168 2.95 -22.95 -6.29
CA ASP A 168 3.58 -21.70 -5.89
C ASP A 168 3.12 -20.58 -6.82
N PHE A 169 3.03 -19.37 -6.27
CA PHE A 169 2.61 -18.20 -7.02
C PHE A 169 3.52 -17.03 -6.65
N GLU A 170 4.10 -16.41 -7.66
CA GLU A 170 5.05 -15.32 -7.51
C GLU A 170 4.52 -14.04 -8.17
N LEU A 171 4.66 -12.93 -7.44
CA LEU A 171 4.38 -11.58 -7.90
C LEU A 171 5.63 -10.73 -7.68
N VAL A 172 6.09 -10.07 -8.74
CA VAL A 172 7.28 -9.21 -8.70
C VAL A 172 6.92 -7.82 -9.25
N GLY A 173 7.29 -6.75 -8.54
CA GLY A 173 7.15 -5.38 -9.04
C GLY A 173 5.71 -4.91 -9.26
N CYS A 174 4.72 -5.64 -8.75
CA CYS A 174 3.31 -5.37 -9.05
C CYS A 174 2.72 -4.29 -8.13
N THR A 175 1.88 -3.43 -8.69
CA THR A 175 1.14 -2.40 -7.94
C THR A 175 -0.35 -2.74 -7.90
N PHE A 176 -0.93 -2.73 -6.70
CA PHE A 176 -2.36 -2.85 -6.44
C PHE A 176 -2.85 -1.53 -5.87
N SER A 177 -3.58 -0.74 -6.65
CA SER A 177 -4.06 0.58 -6.26
C SER A 177 -5.59 0.70 -6.30
N GLY A 178 -6.19 1.21 -5.22
CA GLY A 178 -7.63 1.55 -5.20
C GLY A 178 -8.57 0.37 -5.45
N ASN A 179 -8.11 -0.88 -5.30
CA ASN A 179 -8.95 -2.04 -5.51
C ASN A 179 -9.83 -2.30 -4.30
N SER A 180 -11.01 -2.86 -4.53
CA SER A 180 -11.98 -3.13 -3.47
C SER A 180 -12.48 -4.57 -3.47
N SER A 181 -12.81 -5.05 -2.28
CA SER A 181 -13.50 -6.33 -2.11
C SER A 181 -14.60 -6.22 -1.08
N SER A 182 -15.67 -6.96 -1.33
CA SER A 182 -16.73 -7.16 -0.35
C SER A 182 -16.41 -8.26 0.69
N VAL A 183 -15.34 -9.02 0.51
CA VAL A 183 -14.84 -10.05 1.45
C VAL A 183 -13.42 -9.69 1.90
N ASN A 184 -12.49 -10.65 1.92
CA ASN A 184 -11.11 -10.46 2.33
C ASN A 184 -10.22 -10.11 1.13
N GLY A 185 -9.16 -9.34 1.38
CA GLY A 185 -8.19 -8.96 0.35
C GLY A 185 -8.74 -7.91 -0.60
N GLY A 186 -8.63 -6.62 -0.26
CA GLY A 186 -9.06 -5.55 -1.16
C GLY A 186 -8.24 -5.54 -2.46
N GLY A 187 -6.92 -5.61 -2.36
CA GLY A 187 -5.99 -5.76 -3.49
C GLY A 187 -5.79 -7.21 -3.90
N LEU A 188 -5.29 -8.03 -2.96
CA LEU A 188 -4.96 -9.44 -3.21
C LEU A 188 -5.67 -10.37 -2.23
N ARG A 189 -6.25 -11.46 -2.74
CA ARG A 189 -6.65 -12.61 -1.93
C ARG A 189 -5.99 -13.88 -2.45
N ALA A 190 -5.16 -14.50 -1.63
CA ALA A 190 -4.45 -15.71 -1.96
C ALA A 190 -4.81 -16.88 -1.04
N ILE A 191 -5.20 -18.01 -1.63
CA ILE A 191 -5.42 -19.27 -0.93
C ILE A 191 -4.79 -20.38 -1.77
N LEU A 192 -3.69 -20.94 -1.30
CA LEU A 192 -2.93 -21.98 -1.96
C LEU A 192 -2.81 -23.18 -1.03
N ALA A 193 -3.49 -24.28 -1.38
CA ALA A 193 -3.47 -25.50 -0.58
C ALA A 193 -2.09 -26.18 -0.64
N GLY A 194 -1.23 -25.89 0.33
CA GLY A 194 0.14 -26.43 0.40
C GLY A 194 1.10 -25.84 -0.63
N GLY A 195 0.74 -24.69 -1.22
CA GLY A 195 1.62 -23.90 -2.07
C GLY A 195 2.12 -22.65 -1.34
N HIS A 196 3.09 -21.97 -1.94
CA HIS A 196 3.76 -20.82 -1.36
C HIS A 196 3.49 -19.54 -2.17
N LEU A 197 3.15 -18.44 -1.49
CA LEU A 197 2.99 -17.12 -2.09
C LEU A 197 4.28 -16.30 -1.94
N THR A 198 4.86 -15.86 -3.04
CA THR A 198 6.02 -14.96 -3.04
C THR A 198 5.61 -13.57 -3.53
N LEU A 199 5.82 -12.54 -2.70
CA LEU A 199 5.65 -11.14 -3.04
C LEU A 199 7.00 -10.45 -2.95
N VAL A 200 7.49 -9.89 -4.05
CA VAL A 200 8.76 -9.16 -4.11
C VAL A 200 8.51 -7.80 -4.76
N ASP A 201 8.98 -6.74 -4.12
CA ASP A 201 8.89 -5.35 -4.63
C ASP A 201 7.44 -4.97 -5.03
N CYS A 202 6.45 -5.47 -4.30
CA CYS A 202 5.03 -5.22 -4.57
C CYS A 202 4.45 -4.10 -3.71
N ASP A 203 3.63 -3.26 -4.33
CA ASP A 203 2.97 -2.13 -3.68
C ASP A 203 1.46 -2.36 -3.58
N PHE A 204 0.91 -2.19 -2.39
CA PHE A 204 -0.52 -2.25 -2.08
C PHE A 204 -0.94 -0.90 -1.50
N VAL A 205 -1.60 -0.07 -2.31
CA VAL A 205 -1.93 1.33 -1.97
C VAL A 205 -3.43 1.57 -2.03
N GLY A 206 -4.02 2.08 -0.95
CA GLY A 206 -5.42 2.54 -0.98
C GLY A 206 -6.46 1.46 -1.27
N ASN A 207 -6.16 0.17 -1.04
CA ASN A 207 -7.10 -0.91 -1.30
C ASN A 207 -8.07 -1.11 -0.13
N GLY A 208 -9.29 -1.57 -0.41
CA GLY A 208 -10.38 -1.65 0.55
C GLY A 208 -11.06 -3.01 0.64
N ALA A 209 -11.05 -3.66 1.80
CA ALA A 209 -11.97 -4.76 2.14
C ALA A 209 -13.22 -4.19 2.83
N THR A 210 -14.09 -3.53 2.05
CA THR A 210 -15.15 -2.65 2.55
C THR A 210 -16.50 -2.92 1.86
N SER A 211 -17.41 -3.65 2.48
CA SER A 211 -18.83 -3.68 2.07
C SER A 211 -19.81 -3.59 3.25
N GLY A 212 -21.08 -3.27 3.03
CA GLY A 212 -22.08 -3.35 4.11
C GLY A 212 -22.50 -4.80 4.38
N GLY A 213 -22.59 -5.23 5.64
CA GLY A 213 -23.32 -6.44 6.03
C GLY A 213 -22.50 -7.72 6.31
N SER A 214 -21.17 -7.69 6.27
CA SER A 214 -20.34 -8.82 6.75
C SER A 214 -19.89 -8.60 8.18
N CYS A 215 -20.00 -9.67 8.98
CA CYS A 215 -19.62 -9.71 10.39
C CYS A 215 -18.14 -10.05 10.62
N ASP A 216 -17.43 -10.54 9.61
CA ASP A 216 -16.00 -10.87 9.70
C ASP A 216 -15.30 -10.48 8.40
N ARG A 217 -14.24 -9.68 8.50
CA ARG A 217 -13.42 -9.22 7.37
C ARG A 217 -11.95 -9.10 7.73
N GLY A 218 -11.14 -9.18 6.68
CA GLY A 218 -9.72 -9.32 6.82
C GLY A 218 -8.92 -8.87 5.61
N GLY A 219 -7.82 -8.15 5.81
CA GLY A 219 -6.86 -7.84 4.75
C GLY A 219 -7.34 -6.75 3.79
N GLY A 220 -7.28 -5.49 4.21
CA GLY A 220 -7.62 -4.36 3.34
C GLY A 220 -6.73 -4.30 2.09
N GLY A 221 -5.41 -4.39 2.28
CA GLY A 221 -4.44 -4.54 1.20
C GLY A 221 -4.45 -5.97 0.66
N ALA A 222 -4.04 -6.93 1.49
CA ALA A 222 -3.96 -8.33 1.11
C ALA A 222 -4.43 -9.29 2.21
N PHE A 223 -4.90 -10.45 1.77
CA PHE A 223 -5.19 -11.61 2.61
C PHE A 223 -4.49 -12.84 2.05
N THR A 224 -3.85 -13.61 2.93
CA THR A 224 -3.39 -14.96 2.59
C THR A 224 -3.56 -15.92 3.77
N ASN A 225 -3.81 -17.18 3.45
CA ASN A 225 -3.77 -18.28 4.42
C ASN A 225 -2.77 -19.38 4.04
N SER A 226 -1.80 -19.02 3.21
CA SER A 226 -0.75 -19.91 2.72
C SER A 226 0.60 -19.44 3.22
N ASP A 227 1.54 -20.39 3.28
CA ASP A 227 2.94 -20.05 3.54
C ASP A 227 3.38 -18.97 2.54
N SER A 228 4.07 -17.96 3.03
CA SER A 228 4.34 -16.77 2.24
C SER A 228 5.73 -16.21 2.50
N THR A 229 6.31 -15.63 1.46
CA THR A 229 7.48 -14.76 1.58
C THR A 229 7.16 -13.40 1.00
N ILE A 230 7.40 -12.36 1.79
CA ILE A 230 7.08 -10.98 1.46
C ILE A 230 8.35 -10.16 1.65
N ARG A 231 8.90 -9.61 0.58
CA ARG A 231 10.17 -8.87 0.61
C ARG A 231 10.04 -7.55 -0.11
N ASN A 232 10.55 -6.49 0.53
CA ASN A 232 10.60 -5.14 -0.04
C ASN A 232 9.22 -4.62 -0.48
N CYS A 233 8.14 -5.06 0.16
CA CYS A 233 6.79 -4.69 -0.21
C CYS A 233 6.30 -3.48 0.59
N GLN A 234 5.24 -2.84 0.10
CA GLN A 234 4.59 -1.74 0.81
C GLN A 234 3.08 -1.95 0.90
N PHE A 235 2.52 -1.74 2.08
CA PHE A 235 1.09 -1.74 2.36
C PHE A 235 0.72 -0.38 2.93
N ARG A 236 0.21 0.52 2.09
CA ARG A 236 -0.01 1.94 2.42
C ARG A 236 -1.46 2.35 2.26
N GLY A 237 -2.03 3.00 3.27
CA GLY A 237 -3.37 3.60 3.14
C GLY A 237 -4.49 2.59 2.89
N ASN A 238 -4.28 1.29 3.16
CA ASN A 238 -5.30 0.27 2.90
C ASN A 238 -6.32 0.24 4.04
N ALA A 239 -7.56 -0.12 3.71
CA ALA A 239 -8.68 -0.10 4.63
C ALA A 239 -9.38 -1.46 4.74
N CYS A 240 -9.60 -1.92 5.96
CA CYS A 240 -10.49 -3.04 6.25
C CYS A 240 -11.67 -2.53 7.07
N SER A 241 -12.90 -2.79 6.63
CA SER A 241 -14.10 -2.38 7.35
C SER A 241 -15.02 -3.57 7.55
N ALA A 242 -15.55 -3.79 8.75
CA ALA A 242 -16.66 -4.73 9.00
C ALA A 242 -17.86 -3.96 9.56
N SER A 243 -19.02 -4.16 8.95
CA SER A 243 -20.25 -3.48 9.37
C SER A 243 -21.46 -4.41 9.25
N GLY A 244 -22.36 -4.38 10.23
CA GLY A 244 -23.55 -5.24 10.20
C GLY A 244 -24.42 -5.18 11.44
N SER A 245 -25.53 -5.90 11.41
CA SER A 245 -26.48 -6.08 12.52
C SER A 245 -26.12 -7.27 13.41
N CYS A 246 -24.83 -7.53 13.59
CA CYS A 246 -24.22 -8.67 14.26
C CYS A 246 -22.92 -8.19 14.94
N SER A 247 -22.31 -9.00 15.79
CA SER A 247 -20.95 -8.73 16.24
C SER A 247 -20.01 -8.70 15.03
N THR A 248 -19.33 -7.58 14.84
CA THR A 248 -18.43 -7.35 13.71
C THR A 248 -16.99 -7.51 14.14
N VAL A 249 -16.18 -8.12 13.27
CA VAL A 249 -14.73 -8.19 13.45
C VAL A 249 -14.04 -7.81 12.15
N ALA A 250 -13.16 -6.82 12.22
CA ALA A 250 -12.28 -6.41 11.14
C ALA A 250 -10.83 -6.60 11.57
N ARG A 251 -10.01 -7.18 10.69
CA ARG A 251 -8.59 -7.47 10.94
C ARG A 251 -7.71 -7.07 9.75
N GLY A 252 -6.48 -6.64 10.01
CA GLY A 252 -5.46 -6.47 8.98
C GLY A 252 -5.81 -5.40 7.95
N GLY A 253 -5.60 -4.13 8.27
CA GLY A 253 -5.80 -3.04 7.30
C GLY A 253 -4.85 -3.18 6.12
N GLY A 254 -3.55 -3.37 6.41
CA GLY A 254 -2.54 -3.69 5.39
C GLY A 254 -2.60 -5.15 4.96
N LEU A 255 -2.17 -6.06 5.84
CA LEU A 255 -2.10 -7.49 5.58
C LEU A 255 -2.79 -8.30 6.68
N PHE A 256 -3.50 -9.35 6.27
CA PHE A 256 -4.00 -10.38 7.16
C PHE A 256 -3.47 -11.77 6.78
N LEU A 257 -2.69 -12.35 7.71
CA LEU A 257 -2.22 -13.74 7.70
C LEU A 257 -3.12 -14.63 8.55
N GLY A 258 -3.65 -15.70 7.95
CA GLY A 258 -4.57 -16.62 8.61
C GLY A 258 -4.30 -18.10 8.33
N GLY A 259 -5.11 -18.96 8.93
CA GLY A 259 -5.30 -20.35 8.50
C GLY A 259 -4.11 -21.31 8.69
N GLY A 260 -3.20 -21.03 9.63
CA GLY A 260 -2.07 -21.90 9.93
C GLY A 260 -0.89 -21.71 8.98
N SER A 261 -0.78 -20.54 8.36
CA SER A 261 0.33 -20.18 7.48
C SER A 261 1.59 -19.77 8.26
N ASN A 262 2.76 -19.91 7.64
CA ASN A 262 4.00 -19.32 8.11
C ASN A 262 4.48 -18.27 7.10
N ALA A 263 4.76 -17.06 7.57
CA ALA A 263 5.23 -15.97 6.72
C ALA A 263 6.62 -15.48 7.09
N SER A 264 7.50 -15.33 6.10
CA SER A 264 8.73 -14.54 6.21
C SER A 264 8.46 -13.16 5.62
N ILE A 265 8.63 -12.11 6.42
CA ILE A 265 8.39 -10.72 6.03
C ILE A 265 9.65 -9.91 6.28
N GLU A 266 10.25 -9.40 5.21
CA GLU A 266 11.53 -8.70 5.26
C GLU A 266 11.43 -7.34 4.56
N ASN A 267 12.06 -6.30 5.12
CA ASN A 267 12.17 -4.96 4.53
C ASN A 267 10.83 -4.40 4.05
N THR A 268 9.75 -4.70 4.77
CA THR A 268 8.38 -4.41 4.32
C THR A 268 7.76 -3.32 5.17
N ARG A 269 6.96 -2.47 4.52
CA ARG A 269 6.29 -1.34 5.16
C ARG A 269 4.79 -1.55 5.29
N PHE A 270 4.25 -1.24 6.46
CA PHE A 270 2.83 -1.18 6.75
C PHE A 270 2.53 0.19 7.36
N ASN A 271 2.11 1.17 6.53
CA ASN A 271 1.83 2.51 7.02
C ASN A 271 0.45 3.05 6.65
N ASN A 272 -0.12 3.87 7.54
CA ASN A 272 -1.40 4.54 7.33
C ASN A 272 -2.57 3.60 7.01
N ASN A 273 -2.48 2.32 7.39
CA ASN A 273 -3.57 1.38 7.17
C ASN A 273 -4.63 1.53 8.26
N VAL A 274 -5.90 1.36 7.86
CA VAL A 274 -7.05 1.62 8.71
C VAL A 274 -7.87 0.34 8.87
N VAL A 275 -8.25 0.05 10.11
CA VAL A 275 -9.26 -0.98 10.40
C VAL A 275 -10.44 -0.32 11.10
N SER A 276 -11.64 -0.59 10.61
CA SER A 276 -12.88 -0.08 11.18
C SER A 276 -13.88 -1.21 11.42
N ALA A 277 -14.55 -1.18 12.56
CA ALA A 277 -15.65 -2.07 12.85
C ALA A 277 -16.84 -1.28 13.38
N SER A 278 -18.01 -1.48 12.80
CA SER A 278 -19.24 -0.83 13.27
C SER A 278 -20.34 -1.86 13.41
N GLU A 279 -21.10 -1.83 14.49
CA GLU A 279 -22.30 -2.66 14.61
C GLU A 279 -23.55 -1.81 14.84
N SER A 280 -24.67 -2.30 14.33
CA SER A 280 -25.99 -1.69 14.50
C SER A 280 -27.00 -2.74 15.01
N VAL A 281 -26.83 -3.19 16.25
CA VAL A 281 -27.77 -4.10 16.92
C VAL A 281 -28.81 -3.30 17.73
N PRO A 282 -30.13 -3.38 17.41
CA PRO A 282 -31.15 -2.51 18.03
C PRO A 282 -31.43 -2.77 19.52
N PHE A 283 -31.06 -3.94 20.04
CA PHE A 283 -31.48 -4.43 21.37
C PHE A 283 -30.33 -4.66 22.36
N GLY A 284 -29.11 -4.25 22.02
CA GLY A 284 -27.90 -4.46 22.82
C GLY A 284 -27.42 -5.92 22.82
N GLY A 285 -26.11 -6.11 22.93
CA GLY A 285 -25.48 -7.43 23.09
C GLY A 285 -24.53 -7.88 21.98
N GLY A 286 -24.33 -7.06 20.94
CA GLY A 286 -23.27 -7.29 19.95
C GLY A 286 -22.00 -6.51 20.29
N SER A 287 -20.92 -6.72 19.52
CA SER A 287 -19.64 -6.07 19.71
C SER A 287 -18.97 -5.77 18.38
N ALA A 288 -18.47 -4.54 18.22
CA ALA A 288 -17.62 -4.14 17.12
C ALA A 288 -16.14 -4.25 17.51
N THR A 289 -15.38 -5.05 16.76
CA THR A 289 -13.98 -5.37 17.05
C THR A 289 -13.10 -4.99 15.87
N ALA A 290 -12.22 -4.00 16.05
CA ALA A 290 -11.24 -3.58 15.06
C ALA A 290 -9.83 -3.87 15.57
N ARG A 291 -9.04 -4.64 14.81
CA ARG A 291 -7.70 -5.07 15.22
C ARG A 291 -6.67 -5.14 14.08
N GLY A 292 -5.40 -4.97 14.39
CA GLY A 292 -4.29 -5.17 13.45
C GLY A 292 -4.35 -4.19 12.28
N GLY A 293 -4.18 -2.91 12.55
CA GLY A 293 -4.22 -1.86 11.52
C GLY A 293 -3.20 -2.13 10.41
N GLY A 294 -1.92 -2.28 10.77
CA GLY A 294 -0.87 -2.63 9.82
C GLY A 294 -0.91 -4.11 9.42
N LEU A 295 -0.68 -4.98 10.40
CA LEU A 295 -0.57 -6.43 10.21
C LEU A 295 -1.41 -7.18 11.25
N ALA A 296 -2.15 -8.19 10.79
CA ALA A 296 -2.80 -9.17 11.64
C ALA A 296 -2.28 -10.58 11.36
N VAL A 297 -1.80 -11.26 12.39
CA VAL A 297 -1.39 -12.67 12.37
C VAL A 297 -2.33 -13.46 13.29
N VAL A 298 -3.17 -14.32 12.72
CA VAL A 298 -4.19 -15.06 13.47
C VAL A 298 -4.11 -16.55 13.17
N GLY A 299 -3.91 -17.35 14.21
CA GLY A 299 -3.72 -18.80 14.10
C GLY A 299 -2.63 -19.18 13.10
N SER A 300 -1.55 -18.39 13.02
CA SER A 300 -0.47 -18.48 12.01
C SER A 300 0.88 -18.14 12.67
N SER A 301 1.97 -18.16 11.92
CA SER A 301 3.28 -17.68 12.40
C SER A 301 3.89 -16.67 11.44
N ALA A 302 4.69 -15.74 11.96
CA ALA A 302 5.41 -14.79 11.11
C ALA A 302 6.78 -14.40 11.69
N ASP A 303 7.78 -14.33 10.82
CA ASP A 303 9.10 -13.78 11.11
C ASP A 303 9.20 -12.41 10.45
N LEU A 304 9.39 -11.36 11.24
CA LEU A 304 9.52 -9.98 10.77
C LEU A 304 10.96 -9.52 10.93
N VAL A 305 11.60 -9.11 9.83
CA VAL A 305 12.96 -8.57 9.83
C VAL A 305 12.95 -7.22 9.12
N ASN A 306 13.53 -6.19 9.73
CA ASN A 306 13.62 -4.84 9.13
C ASN A 306 12.27 -4.30 8.64
N CYS A 307 11.20 -4.52 9.39
CA CYS A 307 9.87 -4.05 8.99
C CYS A 307 9.55 -2.72 9.66
N LEU A 308 8.80 -1.88 8.93
CA LEU A 308 8.27 -0.62 9.43
C LEU A 308 6.75 -0.72 9.55
N ILE A 309 6.20 -0.63 10.76
CA ILE A 309 4.75 -0.65 11.02
C ILE A 309 4.35 0.65 11.71
N SER A 310 3.80 1.60 10.96
CA SER A 310 3.63 2.97 11.44
C SER A 310 2.31 3.64 11.11
N CYS A 311 1.83 4.49 12.01
CA CYS A 311 0.63 5.32 11.79
C CYS A 311 -0.62 4.57 11.30
N ASN A 312 -0.70 3.29 11.60
CA ASN A 312 -1.89 2.53 11.35
C ASN A 312 -2.93 2.89 12.44
N SER A 313 -4.21 2.70 12.15
CA SER A 313 -5.28 3.08 13.08
C SER A 313 -6.40 2.05 13.15
N THR A 314 -7.04 1.98 14.32
CA THR A 314 -8.23 1.17 14.54
C THR A 314 -9.38 2.05 15.03
N SER A 315 -10.58 1.80 14.52
CA SER A 315 -11.80 2.49 14.92
C SER A 315 -12.93 1.49 15.15
N ALA A 316 -13.70 1.66 16.22
CA ALA A 316 -14.85 0.82 16.50
C ALA A 316 -16.03 1.63 17.03
N SER A 317 -17.25 1.34 16.57
CA SER A 317 -18.49 2.00 17.02
C SER A 317 -19.63 0.99 17.21
N GLY A 318 -20.35 1.06 18.33
CA GLY A 318 -21.40 0.08 18.65
C GLY A 318 -21.80 0.10 20.12
N SER A 319 -22.63 -0.88 20.51
CA SER A 319 -23.05 -1.08 21.90
C SER A 319 -21.92 -1.66 22.77
N GLY A 320 -21.01 -2.44 22.17
CA GLY A 320 -19.72 -2.83 22.71
C GLY A 320 -18.61 -2.59 21.69
N THR A 321 -17.47 -2.04 22.11
CA THR A 321 -16.36 -1.70 21.20
C THR A 321 -15.03 -2.26 21.70
N VAL A 322 -14.29 -2.89 20.81
CA VAL A 322 -12.93 -3.36 21.05
C VAL A 322 -12.03 -2.79 19.95
N LYS A 323 -11.06 -1.97 20.35
CA LYS A 323 -9.97 -1.46 19.50
C LYS A 323 -8.67 -1.95 20.10
N GLN A 324 -7.86 -2.62 19.31
CA GLN A 324 -6.62 -3.24 19.78
C GLN A 324 -5.58 -3.31 18.68
N ALA A 325 -4.30 -3.14 19.02
CA ALA A 325 -3.17 -3.33 18.10
C ALA A 325 -3.34 -2.63 16.76
N SER A 326 -3.25 -1.31 16.74
CA SER A 326 -3.21 -0.60 15.47
C SER A 326 -1.97 -0.97 14.67
N GLY A 327 -0.83 -1.29 15.30
CA GLY A 327 0.33 -1.81 14.59
C GLY A 327 0.19 -3.28 14.20
N LEU A 328 0.61 -4.17 15.09
CA LEU A 328 0.70 -5.61 14.92
C LEU A 328 -0.21 -6.36 15.90
N LEU A 329 -1.19 -7.09 15.35
CA LEU A 329 -1.99 -8.05 16.10
C LEU A 329 -1.39 -9.45 15.98
N VAL A 330 -1.19 -10.11 17.12
CA VAL A 330 -0.82 -11.53 17.22
C VAL A 330 -1.92 -12.25 18.00
N GLU A 331 -2.64 -13.18 17.37
CA GLU A 331 -3.75 -13.91 18.00
C GLU A 331 -3.56 -15.42 17.82
N SER A 332 -3.36 -16.14 18.92
CA SER A 332 -3.04 -17.58 18.93
C SER A 332 -1.97 -17.96 17.92
N SER A 333 -0.90 -17.16 17.87
CA SER A 333 0.13 -17.16 16.83
C SER A 333 1.53 -17.04 17.44
N VAL A 334 2.56 -17.42 16.69
CA VAL A 334 3.97 -17.23 17.07
C VAL A 334 4.57 -16.16 16.15
N VAL A 335 5.11 -15.09 16.72
CA VAL A 335 5.73 -14.03 15.93
C VAL A 335 7.08 -13.65 16.51
N ASP A 336 8.11 -13.73 15.68
CA ASP A 336 9.46 -13.28 15.99
C ASP A 336 9.74 -11.97 15.24
N ILE A 337 10.28 -10.98 15.96
CA ILE A 337 10.49 -9.62 15.47
C ILE A 337 11.96 -9.26 15.68
N ASP A 338 12.66 -8.96 14.59
CA ASP A 338 14.06 -8.57 14.62
C ASP A 338 14.28 -7.28 13.81
N HIS A 339 15.02 -6.33 14.39
CA HIS A 339 15.31 -5.04 13.79
C HIS A 339 14.08 -4.35 13.19
N CYS A 340 12.94 -4.33 13.87
CA CYS A 340 11.73 -3.68 13.36
C CYS A 340 11.44 -2.35 14.06
N THR A 341 10.79 -1.42 13.38
CA THR A 341 10.26 -0.18 13.98
C THR A 341 8.73 -0.20 13.91
N ILE A 342 8.09 -0.24 15.08
CA ILE A 342 6.63 -0.25 15.23
C ILE A 342 6.23 1.00 16.02
N ALA A 343 5.80 2.05 15.32
CA ALA A 343 5.65 3.34 15.96
C ALA A 343 4.48 4.21 15.47
N ARG A 344 4.05 5.15 16.30
CA ARG A 344 2.98 6.12 15.97
C ARG A 344 1.64 5.48 15.59
N ASN A 345 1.38 4.23 15.99
CA ASN A 345 0.10 3.59 15.70
C ASN A 345 -0.99 4.10 16.65
N GLY A 346 -2.23 4.24 16.16
CA GLY A 346 -3.36 4.84 16.87
C GLY A 346 -3.93 4.05 18.05
N ASP A 347 -3.30 2.93 18.42
CA ASP A 347 -3.61 2.10 19.59
C ASP A 347 -2.31 1.41 20.05
N ASP A 348 -2.33 0.16 20.51
CA ASP A 348 -1.10 -0.56 20.82
C ASP A 348 -0.21 -0.73 19.57
N GLY A 349 1.11 -0.69 19.79
CA GLY A 349 2.08 -1.08 18.77
C GLY A 349 2.00 -2.57 18.48
N ILE A 350 2.12 -3.40 19.52
CA ILE A 350 2.01 -4.87 19.45
C ILE A 350 0.98 -5.34 20.47
N ARG A 351 0.08 -6.26 20.09
CA ARG A 351 -0.76 -6.98 21.05
C ARG A 351 -0.84 -8.47 20.79
N GLY A 352 -0.53 -9.25 21.83
CA GLY A 352 -0.79 -10.69 21.88
C GLY A 352 -2.14 -11.04 22.51
N ILE A 353 -2.88 -11.95 21.89
CA ILE A 353 -4.20 -12.44 22.34
C ILE A 353 -4.21 -13.97 22.38
N GLY A 354 -4.87 -14.55 23.38
CA GLY A 354 -4.97 -16.01 23.51
C GLY A 354 -3.60 -16.63 23.82
N SER A 355 -3.30 -17.78 23.20
CA SER A 355 -2.04 -18.50 23.38
C SER A 355 -0.92 -17.96 22.48
N SER A 356 -0.83 -16.64 22.33
CA SER A 356 0.20 -16.02 21.48
C SER A 356 1.57 -16.04 22.14
N GLU A 357 2.60 -16.24 21.32
CA GLU A 357 4.01 -16.16 21.68
C GLU A 357 4.67 -15.06 20.84
N ILE A 358 5.30 -14.09 21.50
CA ILE A 358 5.89 -12.92 20.83
C ILE A 358 7.30 -12.72 21.34
N SER A 359 8.27 -12.81 20.44
CA SER A 359 9.65 -12.43 20.70
C SER A 359 9.99 -11.15 19.94
N ALA A 360 10.71 -10.24 20.59
CA ALA A 360 11.26 -9.07 19.90
C ALA A 360 12.69 -8.82 20.34
N ILE A 361 13.55 -8.56 19.36
CA ILE A 361 14.95 -8.21 19.56
C ILE A 361 15.35 -7.07 18.63
N ASN A 362 16.32 -6.27 19.06
CA ASN A 362 16.92 -5.18 18.27
C ASN A 362 15.91 -4.18 17.71
N SER A 363 14.76 -4.02 18.34
CA SER A 363 13.60 -3.34 17.73
C SER A 363 13.23 -2.05 18.46
N ILE A 364 12.45 -1.21 17.80
CA ILE A 364 11.87 0.02 18.37
C ILE A 364 10.35 -0.10 18.39
N VAL A 365 9.74 0.07 19.56
CA VAL A 365 8.29 0.10 19.76
C VAL A 365 7.91 1.37 20.52
N TRP A 366 7.58 2.43 19.77
CA TRP A 366 7.54 3.79 20.32
C TRP A 366 6.39 4.67 19.80
N GLU A 367 5.97 5.69 20.55
CA GLU A 367 4.90 6.63 20.16
C GLU A 367 3.55 6.03 19.75
N ASN A 368 3.28 4.77 20.10
CA ASN A 368 1.97 4.13 19.92
C ASN A 368 1.00 4.66 20.99
N ALA A 369 -0.25 4.95 20.59
CA ALA A 369 -1.16 5.76 21.39
C ALA A 369 -1.55 5.13 22.73
N SER A 370 -1.77 3.81 22.77
CA SER A 370 -2.21 3.12 24.00
C SER A 370 -1.06 2.51 24.79
N SER A 371 -0.20 1.74 24.14
CA SER A 371 0.92 1.03 24.74
C SER A 371 1.91 0.61 23.65
N GLY A 372 3.19 0.46 23.98
CA GLY A 372 4.14 -0.16 23.06
C GLY A 372 3.76 -1.62 22.80
N ILE A 373 3.73 -2.42 23.86
CA ILE A 373 3.41 -3.85 23.83
C ILE A 373 2.35 -4.16 24.89
N ALA A 374 1.33 -4.92 24.52
CA ALA A 374 0.25 -5.30 25.41
C ALA A 374 -0.19 -6.77 25.24
N GLY A 375 -0.90 -7.31 26.23
CA GLY A 375 -1.47 -8.66 26.15
C GLY A 375 -0.46 -9.77 26.47
N SER A 376 -0.68 -10.96 25.90
CA SER A 376 0.15 -12.15 26.18
C SER A 376 1.42 -12.15 25.34
N LEU A 377 2.57 -12.39 25.97
CA LEU A 377 3.82 -12.74 25.29
C LEU A 377 4.05 -14.25 25.21
N GLY A 378 3.24 -15.05 25.92
CA GLY A 378 3.42 -16.50 25.99
C GLY A 378 4.80 -16.85 26.54
N SER A 379 5.52 -17.72 25.83
CA SER A 379 6.90 -18.09 26.13
C SER A 379 7.95 -17.16 25.48
N GLY A 380 7.53 -16.20 24.66
CA GLY A 380 8.41 -15.25 23.98
C GLY A 380 9.06 -14.24 24.93
N SER A 381 10.10 -13.57 24.44
CA SER A 381 10.90 -12.62 25.21
C SER A 381 11.19 -11.33 24.46
N ILE A 382 11.25 -10.23 25.19
CA ILE A 382 11.61 -8.91 24.64
C ILE A 382 12.99 -8.54 25.17
N THR A 383 13.97 -8.40 24.30
CA THR A 383 15.37 -8.06 24.65
C THR A 383 15.92 -7.04 23.67
N TYR A 384 16.92 -6.23 24.07
CA TYR A 384 17.55 -5.22 23.21
C TYR A 384 16.53 -4.41 22.39
N THR A 385 15.41 -4.05 23.03
CA THR A 385 14.30 -3.36 22.37
C THR A 385 14.00 -2.06 23.09
N CYS A 386 13.84 -0.98 22.33
CA CYS A 386 13.38 0.31 22.84
C CYS A 386 11.86 0.33 22.93
N VAL A 387 11.30 0.15 24.13
CA VAL A 387 9.85 0.05 24.35
C VAL A 387 9.36 1.24 25.15
N GLN A 388 8.36 1.96 24.63
CA GLN A 388 7.70 3.03 25.38
C GLN A 388 6.94 2.50 26.61
N GLY A 389 6.87 3.34 27.64
CA GLY A 389 6.04 3.10 28.81
C GLY A 389 6.84 3.03 30.12
N THR A 390 6.07 2.95 31.22
CA THR A 390 6.60 2.84 32.57
C THR A 390 5.81 1.78 33.35
N PRO A 391 6.47 0.84 34.05
CA PRO A 391 7.94 0.69 34.19
C PRO A 391 8.64 0.26 32.89
N LEU A 392 9.98 0.29 32.89
CA LEU A 392 10.80 -0.28 31.81
C LEU A 392 10.35 -1.72 31.49
N PHE A 393 10.23 -2.04 30.20
CA PHE A 393 9.80 -3.37 29.78
C PHE A 393 10.86 -4.42 30.19
N PRO A 394 10.48 -5.48 30.93
CA PRO A 394 11.45 -6.47 31.41
C PRO A 394 12.20 -7.16 30.28
N GLY A 395 13.52 -7.31 30.45
CA GLY A 395 14.38 -7.99 29.48
C GLY A 395 15.80 -7.44 29.50
N VAL A 396 16.75 -8.24 29.01
CA VAL A 396 18.15 -7.81 28.85
C VAL A 396 18.22 -6.76 27.74
N GLY A 397 19.00 -5.69 27.96
CA GLY A 397 19.26 -4.68 26.92
C GLY A 397 18.08 -3.76 26.56
N ASN A 398 16.90 -3.93 27.17
CA ASN A 398 15.77 -3.06 26.89
C ASN A 398 16.01 -1.65 27.43
N ILE A 399 15.56 -0.67 26.66
CA ILE A 399 15.59 0.76 27.02
C ILE A 399 14.19 1.37 26.86
N ASN A 400 13.96 2.52 27.50
CA ASN A 400 12.70 3.27 27.40
C ASN A 400 12.94 4.77 27.24
N PHE A 401 13.81 5.13 26.30
CA PHE A 401 14.14 6.51 25.96
C PHE A 401 13.57 6.88 24.59
N ASN A 402 13.34 8.18 24.37
CA ASN A 402 12.90 8.67 23.07
C ASN A 402 13.93 8.27 21.98
N PRO A 403 13.56 7.48 20.95
CA PRO A 403 14.43 7.10 19.85
C PRO A 403 14.89 8.27 18.99
N ALA A 404 14.33 9.47 19.17
CA ALA A 404 14.68 10.69 18.45
C ALA A 404 14.62 10.47 16.93
N PHE A 405 13.45 10.12 16.38
CA PHE A 405 13.31 9.96 14.93
C PHE A 405 13.69 11.25 14.17
N GLU A 406 14.37 11.13 13.03
CA GLU A 406 14.69 12.24 12.12
C GLU A 406 13.39 12.86 11.57
N GLY A 407 13.36 14.18 11.46
CA GLY A 407 12.20 14.94 11.00
C GLY A 407 11.39 15.55 12.14
N THR A 408 11.48 16.88 12.27
CA THR A 408 10.69 17.68 13.22
C THR A 408 9.20 17.82 12.84
N GLY A 409 8.68 16.95 11.97
CA GLY A 409 7.29 16.99 11.48
C GLY A 409 6.81 15.66 10.89
N CYS A 410 6.28 14.78 11.73
CA CYS A 410 5.20 13.81 11.41
C CYS A 410 5.24 13.00 10.08
N SER A 411 6.38 12.62 9.52
CA SER A 411 6.37 11.58 8.48
C SER A 411 6.14 10.20 9.10
N CYS A 412 5.04 9.55 8.74
CA CYS A 412 4.77 8.15 9.05
C CYS A 412 5.55 7.18 8.15
N ALA A 413 6.14 7.71 7.08
CA ALA A 413 6.85 6.97 6.05
C ALA A 413 8.36 6.91 6.32
N ASP A 414 8.90 7.75 7.19
CA ASP A 414 10.31 7.72 7.52
C ASP A 414 10.52 7.88 9.03
N LEU A 415 11.05 6.82 9.65
CA LEU A 415 11.30 6.72 11.08
C LEU A 415 12.74 6.27 11.34
N ARG A 416 13.68 6.80 10.56
CA ARG A 416 15.10 6.75 10.88
C ARG A 416 15.32 7.46 12.21
N ILE A 417 16.21 6.93 13.05
CA ILE A 417 16.64 7.59 14.30
C ILE A 417 17.60 8.73 13.98
N SER A 418 17.75 9.75 14.85
CA SER A 418 18.62 10.97 14.76
C SER A 418 19.96 10.84 15.47
N ILE A 419 20.97 11.64 15.08
CA ILE A 419 22.33 11.53 15.63
C ILE A 419 22.33 11.78 17.13
N GLY A 420 22.89 10.84 17.90
CA GLY A 420 22.83 10.84 19.36
C GLY A 420 21.55 10.21 19.94
N SER A 421 20.75 9.55 19.11
CA SER A 421 19.65 8.71 19.58
C SER A 421 20.14 7.64 20.57
N PRO A 422 19.38 7.35 21.64
CA PRO A 422 19.69 6.27 22.56
C PRO A 422 19.56 4.88 21.94
N CYS A 423 18.98 4.77 20.74
CA CYS A 423 18.87 3.53 19.98
C CYS A 423 20.11 3.23 19.13
N VAL A 424 21.04 4.19 19.00
CA VAL A 424 22.31 3.99 18.30
C VAL A 424 23.22 3.08 19.11
N ASN A 425 23.81 2.08 18.48
CA ASN A 425 24.70 1.07 19.06
C ASN A 425 24.09 0.31 20.26
N ALA A 426 22.75 0.23 20.31
CA ALA A 426 22.02 -0.28 21.47
C ALA A 426 21.41 -1.68 21.24
N ALA A 427 21.47 -2.20 20.01
CA ALA A 427 21.05 -3.57 19.72
C ALA A 427 21.98 -4.60 20.38
N ASP A 428 21.64 -5.88 20.28
CA ASP A 428 22.43 -6.98 20.83
C ASP A 428 23.86 -6.94 20.28
N PRO A 429 24.89 -6.82 21.13
CA PRO A 429 26.28 -6.84 20.68
C PRO A 429 26.70 -8.12 19.94
N ALA A 430 25.90 -9.19 20.01
CA ALA A 430 26.12 -10.42 19.26
C ALA A 430 25.46 -10.44 17.86
N SER A 431 24.62 -9.45 17.52
CA SER A 431 24.01 -9.32 16.20
C SER A 431 25.00 -8.85 15.14
N GLU A 432 24.65 -9.10 13.86
CA GLU A 432 25.45 -8.66 12.71
C GLU A 432 25.59 -7.12 12.69
N SER A 433 26.78 -6.64 12.36
CA SER A 433 27.12 -5.22 12.28
C SER A 433 26.35 -4.47 11.18
N ASP A 434 26.24 -3.14 11.33
CA ASP A 434 25.72 -2.24 10.30
C ASP A 434 26.60 -2.29 9.04
N VAL A 435 26.15 -2.97 7.99
CA VAL A 435 26.89 -3.03 6.72
C VAL A 435 26.56 -1.83 5.81
N CYS A 436 25.47 -1.10 6.12
CA CYS A 436 24.64 -0.55 5.07
C CYS A 436 23.71 0.63 5.46
N PHE A 437 24.29 1.70 6.01
CA PHE A 437 23.75 3.07 6.01
C PHE A 437 24.91 4.05 6.26
N PRO A 438 25.14 5.12 5.46
CA PRO A 438 26.21 6.07 5.72
C PRO A 438 25.71 7.25 6.59
N PRO A 439 26.12 7.32 7.88
CA PRO A 439 26.77 6.27 8.66
C PRO A 439 25.88 5.81 9.82
N SER A 440 26.00 4.53 10.18
CA SER A 440 26.00 4.13 11.58
C SER A 440 26.68 5.24 12.40
N TRP A 441 25.93 5.99 13.20
CA TRP A 441 26.48 7.21 13.80
C TRP A 441 27.52 6.97 14.89
N GLY A 442 27.99 5.74 15.05
CA GLY A 442 29.19 5.41 15.81
C GLY A 442 30.48 6.07 15.31
N GLY A 443 30.45 6.88 14.24
CA GLY A 443 31.63 7.59 13.69
C GLY A 443 31.50 9.12 13.55
N GLY A 444 31.22 9.87 14.63
CA GLY A 444 31.22 11.36 14.62
C GLY A 444 31.29 11.96 16.04
N PRO A 445 31.60 13.25 16.24
CA PRO A 445 32.43 13.83 17.34
C PRO A 445 32.01 13.62 18.81
N LEU A 446 30.95 12.86 19.09
CA LEU A 446 30.61 12.33 20.42
C LEU A 446 30.73 10.79 20.52
N GLY A 447 31.36 10.16 19.51
CA GLY A 447 31.45 8.72 19.31
C GLY A 447 31.97 7.94 20.53
N LEU A 448 31.19 6.94 20.93
CA LEU A 448 31.66 5.89 21.81
C LEU A 448 31.98 4.66 20.93
N ASP A 449 33.27 4.57 20.62
CA ASP A 449 34.14 3.41 20.38
C ASP A 449 33.79 2.30 19.36
N ASN A 450 32.62 2.26 18.71
CA ASN A 450 32.34 1.23 17.68
C ASN A 450 31.36 1.70 16.56
N PRO A 451 31.84 2.04 15.35
CA PRO A 451 31.00 2.38 14.19
C PRO A 451 30.35 1.16 13.51
N GLU A 452 30.65 -0.05 13.96
CA GLU A 452 30.09 -1.30 13.42
C GLU A 452 29.13 -1.97 14.43
N ALA A 453 28.80 -1.32 15.55
CA ALA A 453 27.81 -1.87 16.48
C ALA A 453 26.40 -1.75 15.88
N PRO A 454 25.53 -2.76 16.04
CA PRO A 454 24.19 -2.71 15.48
C PRO A 454 23.29 -1.68 16.18
N ASP A 455 22.45 -1.03 15.39
CA ASP A 455 21.44 -0.07 15.85
C ASP A 455 20.08 -0.78 16.09
N MET A 456 19.25 -0.24 17.00
CA MET A 456 17.88 -0.74 17.11
C MET A 456 16.99 -0.22 15.97
N GLY A 457 16.03 -1.04 15.52
CA GLY A 457 14.93 -0.65 14.64
C GLY A 457 15.12 -1.02 13.16
N ALA A 458 14.10 -0.70 12.36
CA ALA A 458 13.96 -1.04 10.93
C ALA A 458 15.18 -0.74 10.06
N PHE A 459 15.97 0.25 10.45
CA PHE A 459 17.10 0.77 9.67
C PHE A 459 18.46 0.42 10.30
N GLY A 460 18.48 -0.30 11.43
CA GLY A 460 19.67 -0.59 12.21
C GLY A 460 20.21 -2.01 12.10
N GLY A 461 19.68 -2.80 11.17
CA GLY A 461 20.00 -4.22 11.01
C GLY A 461 20.67 -4.59 9.69
N PRO A 462 21.09 -5.87 9.54
CA PRO A 462 21.56 -6.40 8.25
C PRO A 462 20.48 -6.20 7.18
N LEU A 463 20.83 -5.83 5.96
CA LEU A 463 19.90 -5.45 4.86
C LEU A 463 19.25 -4.06 4.98
N ALA A 464 19.65 -3.19 5.91
CA ALA A 464 19.19 -1.80 5.94
C ALA A 464 19.40 -1.03 4.61
N CYS A 465 20.41 -1.43 3.81
CA CYS A 465 20.64 -0.91 2.45
C CYS A 465 19.48 -1.16 1.47
N ASN A 466 18.65 -2.16 1.74
CA ASN A 466 17.57 -2.55 0.85
C ASN A 466 16.34 -1.67 1.03
N TRP A 467 16.33 -0.79 2.03
CA TRP A 467 15.38 0.31 2.06
C TRP A 467 15.64 1.24 0.88
N SER A 468 14.67 1.34 -0.02
CA SER A 468 14.69 2.36 -1.08
C SER A 468 14.90 3.75 -0.46
N SER A 469 15.89 4.49 -0.95
CA SER A 469 16.21 5.85 -0.50
C SER A 469 15.09 6.86 -0.75
N THR A 470 14.07 6.47 -1.51
CA THR A 470 12.98 7.34 -1.99
C THR A 470 11.65 6.89 -1.40
N ILE A 471 11.37 7.25 -0.14
CA ILE A 471 10.01 7.14 0.40
C ILE A 471 9.60 8.32 1.30
N CYS A 472 10.41 9.39 1.28
CA CYS A 472 10.01 10.73 1.66
C CYS A 472 10.68 11.62 0.61
N PRO A 473 9.98 12.53 -0.09
CA PRO A 473 10.65 13.70 -0.62
C PRO A 473 11.50 14.30 0.52
N PRO A 474 12.64 14.93 0.25
CA PRO A 474 13.27 15.77 1.27
C PRO A 474 12.18 16.65 1.91
N PRO A 475 12.26 16.96 3.24
CA PRO A 475 11.25 17.77 3.91
C PRO A 475 10.87 18.93 2.99
N SER A 476 9.59 19.05 2.65
CA SER A 476 9.16 20.09 1.73
C SER A 476 9.55 21.43 2.33
N ALA A 477 10.16 22.29 1.51
CA ALA A 477 10.46 23.65 1.91
C ALA A 477 9.17 24.32 2.39
N GLU A 478 9.27 25.16 3.43
CA GLU A 478 8.14 26.03 3.77
C GLU A 478 7.81 26.90 2.56
N PHE A 479 6.53 27.16 2.31
CA PHE A 479 6.12 27.99 1.17
C PHE A 479 4.91 28.84 1.54
N THR A 480 4.49 29.66 0.58
CA THR A 480 3.23 30.38 0.64
C THR A 480 2.33 29.93 -0.52
N ARG A 481 1.18 29.36 -0.20
CA ARG A 481 0.18 28.84 -1.14
C ARG A 481 -0.42 29.98 -1.97
N GLY A 482 -0.42 29.78 -3.28
CA GLY A 482 -0.85 30.72 -4.30
C GLY A 482 0.26 31.60 -4.87
N ASP A 483 1.47 31.61 -4.28
CA ASP A 483 2.66 32.34 -4.78
C ASP A 483 3.42 31.46 -5.79
N CYS A 484 2.80 31.25 -6.95
CA CYS A 484 3.30 30.34 -7.98
C CYS A 484 4.55 30.90 -8.70
N ASN A 485 4.73 32.22 -8.70
CA ASN A 485 5.91 32.85 -9.31
C ASN A 485 7.12 32.96 -8.34
N GLN A 486 6.91 32.61 -7.06
CA GLN A 486 7.87 32.62 -5.95
C GLN A 486 8.50 33.99 -5.68
N ASP A 487 7.72 35.08 -5.78
CA ASP A 487 8.21 36.45 -5.53
C ASP A 487 7.82 37.01 -4.15
N ALA A 488 7.16 36.20 -3.31
CA ALA A 488 6.65 36.50 -1.97
C ALA A 488 5.36 37.33 -1.93
N ASP A 489 4.84 37.78 -3.07
CA ASP A 489 3.65 38.63 -3.16
C ASP A 489 2.49 37.88 -3.85
N LEU A 490 1.49 37.46 -3.09
CA LEU A 490 0.28 36.81 -3.64
C LEU A 490 -0.56 37.80 -4.49
N ASP A 491 -0.39 37.80 -5.81
CA ASP A 491 -1.05 38.72 -6.73
C ASP A 491 -1.39 38.14 -8.12
N VAL A 492 -1.66 39.01 -9.10
CA VAL A 492 -2.05 38.60 -10.47
C VAL A 492 -0.90 37.97 -11.23
N ALA A 493 0.34 38.31 -10.90
CA ALA A 493 1.54 37.76 -11.52
C ALA A 493 1.65 36.25 -11.26
N ASP A 494 1.16 35.76 -10.12
CA ASP A 494 1.04 34.33 -9.84
C ASP A 494 0.10 33.61 -10.79
N ALA A 495 -1.10 34.17 -11.00
CA ALA A 495 -2.06 33.62 -11.95
C ALA A 495 -1.51 33.61 -13.39
N VAL A 496 -0.70 34.61 -13.75
CA VAL A 496 0.00 34.64 -15.04
C VAL A 496 1.06 33.54 -15.13
N ALA A 497 1.88 33.37 -14.08
CA ALA A 497 2.89 32.32 -14.01
C ALA A 497 2.26 30.93 -14.11
N SER A 498 1.16 30.68 -13.39
CA SER A 498 0.42 29.43 -13.47
C SER A 498 -0.06 29.13 -14.90
N LEU A 499 -0.61 30.13 -15.59
CA LEU A 499 -1.05 29.98 -16.98
C LEU A 499 0.11 29.75 -17.96
N ASP A 500 1.25 30.40 -17.74
CA ASP A 500 2.44 30.21 -18.56
C ASP A 500 3.03 28.80 -18.40
N ILE A 501 2.98 28.24 -17.19
CA ILE A 501 3.38 26.84 -16.95
C ILE A 501 2.41 25.88 -17.63
N LEU A 502 1.10 26.06 -17.42
CA LEU A 502 0.06 25.15 -17.91
C LEU A 502 -0.11 25.16 -19.44
N PHE A 503 0.06 26.31 -20.11
CA PHE A 503 -0.31 26.46 -21.52
C PHE A 503 0.83 26.91 -22.44
N VAL A 504 1.89 27.50 -21.90
CA VAL A 504 2.99 28.07 -22.69
C VAL A 504 4.27 27.23 -22.57
N GLY A 505 4.30 26.27 -21.64
CA GLY A 505 5.45 25.39 -21.40
C GLY A 505 6.59 26.11 -20.72
N ALA A 506 6.29 27.09 -19.86
CA ALA A 506 7.27 27.65 -18.95
C ALA A 506 7.83 26.57 -18.01
N THR A 507 9.01 26.83 -17.45
CA THR A 507 9.63 25.89 -16.50
C THR A 507 8.80 25.85 -15.21
N SER A 508 8.47 24.66 -14.72
CA SER A 508 7.79 24.51 -13.42
C SER A 508 8.66 25.07 -12.29
N PRO A 509 8.07 25.70 -11.28
CA PRO A 509 8.80 26.11 -10.08
C PRO A 509 9.37 24.90 -9.33
N ASP A 510 10.38 25.14 -8.49
CA ASP A 510 10.89 24.12 -7.56
C ASP A 510 9.93 23.88 -6.37
N CYS A 511 8.76 24.56 -6.37
CA CYS A 511 7.68 24.38 -5.42
C CYS A 511 6.32 24.32 -6.13
N ASP A 512 5.84 23.10 -6.40
CA ASP A 512 4.55 22.89 -7.06
C ASP A 512 3.38 23.16 -6.08
N ASP A 513 3.57 22.95 -4.78
CA ASP A 513 2.57 23.23 -3.73
C ASP A 513 2.18 24.72 -3.67
N ALA A 514 3.09 25.61 -4.07
CA ALA A 514 2.79 27.04 -4.14
C ALA A 514 1.83 27.39 -5.29
N CYS A 515 1.75 26.54 -6.32
CA CYS A 515 0.87 26.73 -7.47
C CYS A 515 -0.51 26.06 -7.33
N ASP A 516 -0.68 25.11 -6.41
CA ASP A 516 -1.98 24.56 -6.00
C ASP A 516 -2.66 25.51 -5.02
N ALA A 517 -3.33 26.51 -5.60
CA ALA A 517 -3.98 27.59 -4.85
C ALA A 517 -5.25 27.11 -4.14
N ASN A 518 -5.90 26.07 -4.66
CA ASN A 518 -7.18 25.59 -4.15
C ASN A 518 -7.05 24.42 -3.16
N ASP A 519 -5.84 23.86 -3.01
CA ASP A 519 -5.44 22.80 -2.09
C ASP A 519 -6.19 21.46 -2.35
N ASP A 520 -6.34 21.09 -3.63
CA ASP A 520 -6.96 19.83 -4.04
C ASP A 520 -5.96 18.72 -4.41
N GLY A 521 -4.67 19.03 -4.35
CA GLY A 521 -3.56 18.12 -4.64
C GLY A 521 -3.26 17.95 -6.12
N GLY A 522 -3.79 18.85 -6.96
CA GLY A 522 -3.46 19.01 -8.37
C GLY A 522 -3.01 20.43 -8.67
N PHE A 523 -2.24 20.58 -9.76
CA PHE A 523 -1.94 21.90 -10.32
C PHE A 523 -2.56 22.00 -11.72
N ASP A 524 -3.69 22.70 -11.84
CA ASP A 524 -4.44 22.88 -13.07
C ASP A 524 -5.14 24.25 -13.19
N ILE A 525 -6.06 24.38 -14.15
CA ILE A 525 -6.75 25.65 -14.41
C ILE A 525 -7.67 26.08 -13.25
N ALA A 526 -8.14 25.15 -12.43
CA ALA A 526 -8.95 25.41 -11.26
C ALA A 526 -8.20 26.27 -10.24
N ASP A 527 -6.88 26.10 -10.10
CA ASP A 527 -6.03 26.92 -9.23
C ASP A 527 -6.00 28.37 -9.67
N VAL A 528 -5.83 28.58 -10.97
CA VAL A 528 -5.84 29.92 -11.57
C VAL A 528 -7.19 30.60 -11.35
N VAL A 529 -8.29 29.86 -11.55
CA VAL A 529 -9.64 30.37 -11.33
C VAL A 529 -9.84 30.72 -9.86
N TYR A 530 -9.46 29.82 -8.95
CA TYR A 530 -9.56 30.01 -7.51
C TYR A 530 -8.79 31.25 -7.03
N LEU A 531 -7.54 31.38 -7.47
CA LEU A 531 -6.67 32.50 -7.13
C LEU A 531 -7.24 33.83 -7.62
N LEU A 532 -7.70 33.92 -8.88
CA LEU A 532 -8.30 35.14 -9.43
C LEU A 532 -9.65 35.49 -8.77
N GLU A 533 -10.45 34.50 -8.38
CA GLU A 533 -11.68 34.73 -7.60
C GLU A 533 -11.36 35.31 -6.22
N GLY A 534 -10.33 34.80 -5.55
CA GLY A 534 -9.82 35.34 -4.28
C GLY A 534 -9.33 36.79 -4.40
N LEU A 535 -8.55 37.10 -5.45
CA LEU A 535 -7.96 38.42 -5.67
C LEU A 535 -8.99 39.51 -6.03
N PHE A 536 -10.01 39.19 -6.83
CA PHE A 536 -10.90 40.21 -7.42
C PHE A 536 -12.36 40.18 -6.97
N SER A 537 -12.86 39.06 -6.45
CA SER A 537 -14.31 38.85 -6.27
C SER A 537 -14.76 38.69 -4.81
N MET A 538 -13.92 39.07 -3.84
CA MET A 538 -14.13 38.78 -2.40
C MET A 538 -14.31 37.27 -2.13
N GLY A 539 -13.66 36.41 -2.92
CA GLY A 539 -13.56 34.98 -2.67
C GLY A 539 -12.73 34.65 -1.43
N ALA A 540 -12.61 33.37 -1.10
CA ALA A 540 -11.66 32.94 -0.08
C ALA A 540 -10.23 33.11 -0.60
N LEU A 541 -9.32 33.60 0.25
CA LEU A 541 -7.88 33.48 -0.02
C LEU A 541 -7.46 32.00 0.15
N PRO A 542 -6.34 31.58 -0.47
CA PRO A 542 -5.78 30.24 -0.29
C PRO A 542 -5.70 29.83 1.18
N ALA A 543 -5.95 28.55 1.44
CA ALA A 543 -5.80 27.98 2.77
C ALA A 543 -4.33 28.10 3.25
N PRO A 544 -4.07 28.17 4.57
CA PRO A 544 -2.71 28.14 5.08
C PRO A 544 -1.89 26.95 4.54
N PRO A 545 -0.60 27.11 4.23
CA PRO A 545 0.22 28.29 4.49
C PRO A 545 -0.04 29.40 3.47
N SER A 546 -0.59 30.55 3.87
CA SER A 546 -0.94 31.65 2.96
C SER A 546 -0.65 32.98 3.65
N GLY A 547 0.06 33.87 2.96
CA GLY A 547 0.63 35.11 3.51
C GLY A 547 1.74 34.92 4.56
N GLN A 548 2.07 33.69 4.93
CA GLN A 548 3.18 33.32 5.81
C GLN A 548 3.73 31.96 5.40
N CYS A 549 5.05 31.83 5.42
CA CYS A 549 5.75 30.56 5.24
C CYS A 549 5.24 29.51 6.22
N GLY A 550 4.98 28.33 5.71
CA GLY A 550 4.71 27.15 6.51
C GLY A 550 4.79 25.88 5.68
N PRO A 551 4.81 24.71 6.33
CA PRO A 551 4.72 23.44 5.63
C PRO A 551 3.32 23.23 5.07
N ASP A 552 3.20 22.37 4.06
CA ASP A 552 1.91 21.91 3.56
C ASP A 552 1.15 21.10 4.63
N PRO A 553 0.00 21.55 5.15
CA PRO A 553 -0.77 20.81 6.15
C PRO A 553 -1.55 19.62 5.55
N THR A 554 -1.65 19.55 4.22
CA THR A 554 -2.58 18.69 3.47
C THR A 554 -1.87 17.76 2.49
N LEU A 555 -0.67 17.27 2.87
CA LEU A 555 0.21 16.38 2.10
C LEU A 555 -0.48 15.55 1.00
N ASP A 556 -0.10 15.83 -0.24
CA ASP A 556 -0.58 15.13 -1.43
C ASP A 556 0.58 14.68 -2.35
N SER A 557 0.36 14.64 -3.66
CA SER A 557 1.37 14.19 -4.65
C SER A 557 2.24 15.32 -5.21
N LEU A 558 1.87 16.58 -4.97
CA LEU A 558 2.69 17.76 -5.24
C LEU A 558 3.79 17.87 -4.18
N SER A 559 4.82 18.64 -4.51
CA SER A 559 5.96 18.80 -3.62
C SER A 559 6.55 20.19 -3.71
N CYS A 560 7.01 20.68 -2.55
CA CYS A 560 7.84 21.85 -2.46
C CYS A 560 9.30 21.49 -2.20
N VAL A 561 10.13 21.39 -3.24
CA VAL A 561 11.56 21.04 -3.09
C VAL A 561 12.38 22.25 -2.62
N ALA A 562 12.07 23.43 -3.14
CA ALA A 562 12.66 24.70 -2.74
C ALA A 562 11.70 25.86 -2.97
N PHE A 563 11.68 26.80 -2.04
CA PHE A 563 10.91 28.03 -2.16
C PHE A 563 11.75 29.18 -1.56
N ASP A 564 12.46 29.89 -2.45
CA ASP A 564 13.44 30.91 -2.08
C ASP A 564 12.91 32.01 -1.13
N PRO A 565 11.62 32.42 -1.18
CA PRO A 565 11.08 33.39 -0.22
C PRO A 565 11.01 32.91 1.23
N CYS A 566 11.09 31.60 1.48
CA CYS A 566 11.02 31.02 2.82
C CYS A 566 12.41 30.50 3.31
N PRO A 567 12.72 30.65 4.61
CA PRO A 567 14.07 30.46 5.18
C PRO A 567 14.55 29.02 5.37
#